data_AF-A0A9D6U071-F1
#
_entry.id   AF-A0A9D6U071-F1
#
_cell.length_a   1.000
_cell.length_b   1.000
_cell.length_c   1.000
_cell.angle_alpha   90.00
_cell.angle_beta   90.00
_cell.angle_gamma   90.00
#
_symmetry.space_group_name_H-M   'P 1'
#
loop_
_entity.id
_entity.type
_entity.pdbx_description
1 polymer ?
#
loop_
_entity_poly.entity_id
_entity_poly.type
_entity_poly.pdbx_seq_one_letter_code
_entity_poly.pdbx_strand_id
1 'polypeptide(L)'
;MSKREELPRELEMAERVRPLVNEILERFNQENITPPEAGMVVLALISRLLEAMESQPEPRRYFILTLINVINNYLLQEAGEAPQSCPGGTCGPE
;
A
#
# COMPACT_ATOMS: atom_id res chain seq x y z
N MET A 1 2.13 22.69 -19.74
CA MET A 1 3.09 22.54 -18.63
C MET A 1 2.30 22.47 -17.33
N SER A 2 2.15 21.31 -16.69
CA SER A 2 1.66 21.22 -15.30
C SER A 2 1.86 19.80 -14.78
N LYS A 3 3.06 19.49 -14.27
CA LYS A 3 3.37 18.21 -13.60
C LYS A 3 4.35 18.39 -12.42
N ARG A 4 4.61 19.65 -12.00
CA ARG A 4 5.60 19.98 -10.96
C ARG A 4 4.98 20.40 -9.62
N GLU A 5 3.66 20.61 -9.54
CA GLU A 5 2.99 21.14 -8.34
C GLU A 5 2.15 20.10 -7.56
N GLU A 6 2.04 18.85 -8.01
CA GLU A 6 1.30 17.79 -7.29
C GLU A 6 2.14 17.06 -6.23
N LEU A 7 3.44 16.85 -6.49
CA LEU A 7 4.39 16.21 -5.57
C LEU A 7 4.52 16.89 -4.17
N PRO A 8 4.46 18.23 -4.02
CA PRO A 8 4.65 18.88 -2.72
C PRO A 8 3.55 18.54 -1.70
N ARG A 9 2.30 18.40 -2.15
CA ARG A 9 1.16 18.17 -1.25
C ARG A 9 1.08 16.73 -0.76
N GLU A 10 1.34 15.77 -1.63
CA GLU A 10 1.42 14.35 -1.25
C GLU A 10 2.59 14.11 -0.30
N LEU A 11 3.74 14.76 -0.55
CA LEU A 11 4.93 14.66 0.31
C LEU A 11 4.70 15.30 1.68
N GLU A 12 4.11 16.50 1.74
CA GLU A 12 3.72 17.13 3.02
C GLU A 12 2.74 16.26 3.81
N MET A 13 1.76 15.67 3.13
CA MET A 13 0.78 14.80 3.78
C MET A 13 1.45 13.52 4.29
N ALA A 14 2.36 12.93 3.53
CA ALA A 14 3.15 11.78 3.95
C ALA A 14 4.01 12.11 5.17
N GLU A 15 4.68 13.26 5.20
CA GLU A 15 5.48 13.71 6.34
C GLU A 15 4.64 13.93 7.61
N ARG A 16 3.40 14.40 7.49
CA ARG A 16 2.48 14.55 8.62
C ARG A 16 1.96 13.22 9.16
N VAL A 17 1.79 12.22 8.30
CA VAL A 17 1.24 10.91 8.68
C VAL A 17 2.34 9.95 9.17
N ARG A 18 3.59 10.16 8.74
CA ARG A 18 4.74 9.31 9.09
C ARG A 18 4.94 9.09 10.60
N PRO A 19 4.85 10.11 11.47
CA PRO A 19 5.01 9.91 12.92
C PRO A 19 3.92 8.99 13.50
N LEU A 20 2.67 9.14 13.03
CA LEU A 20 1.54 8.32 13.47
C LEU A 20 1.75 6.85 13.07
N VAL A 21 2.19 6.61 11.82
CA VAL A 21 2.47 5.25 11.34
C VAL A 21 3.61 4.62 12.14
N ASN A 22 4.67 5.37 12.42
CA ASN A 22 5.78 4.87 13.23
C ASN A 22 5.34 4.52 14.66
N GLU A 23 4.48 5.33 15.29
CA GLU A 23 3.94 5.01 16.62
C GLU A 23 3.11 3.72 16.60
N ILE A 24 2.28 3.51 15.56
CA ILE A 24 1.50 2.28 15.40
C ILE A 24 2.44 1.07 15.27
N LEU A 25 3.48 1.18 14.44
CA LEU A 25 4.47 0.11 14.26
C LEU A 25 5.26 -0.19 15.54
N GLU A 26 5.64 0.84 16.30
CA GLU A 26 6.29 0.67 17.60
C GLU A 26 5.38 -0.08 18.57
N ARG A 27 4.09 0.26 18.64
CA ARG A 27 3.12 -0.47 19.46
C ARG A 27 2.96 -1.92 19.02
N PHE A 28 2.90 -2.18 17.71
CA PHE A 28 2.85 -3.56 17.20
C PHE A 28 4.07 -4.38 17.64
N ASN A 29 5.26 -3.79 17.58
CA ASN A 29 6.50 -4.44 18.03
C ASN A 29 6.50 -4.69 19.55
N GLN A 30 6.01 -3.73 20.35
CA GLN A 30 5.92 -3.87 21.81
C GLN A 30 4.91 -4.96 22.22
N GLU A 31 3.78 -5.04 21.51
CA GLU A 31 2.70 -5.97 21.80
C GLU A 31 2.87 -7.34 21.13
N ASN A 32 3.96 -7.56 20.38
CA ASN A 32 4.22 -8.78 19.60
C ASN A 32 3.07 -9.15 18.64
N ILE A 33 2.50 -8.13 17.98
CA ILE A 33 1.42 -8.30 17.02
C ILE A 33 1.91 -9.11 15.82
N THR A 34 1.20 -10.18 15.50
CA THR A 34 1.50 -11.04 14.35
C THR A 34 1.09 -10.38 13.03
N PRO A 35 1.68 -10.78 11.88
CA PRO A 35 1.28 -10.22 10.58
C PRO A 35 -0.22 -10.31 10.28
N PRO A 36 -0.95 -11.41 10.59
CA PRO A 36 -2.40 -11.46 10.44
C PRO A 36 -3.14 -10.44 11.32
N GLU A 37 -2.71 -10.24 12.56
CA GLU A 37 -3.31 -9.26 13.47
C GLU A 37 -3.05 -7.82 13.00
N ALA A 38 -1.84 -7.53 12.52
CA ALA A 38 -1.53 -6.25 11.89
C ALA A 38 -2.42 -6.00 10.66
N GLY A 39 -2.66 -7.03 9.84
CA GLY A 39 -3.62 -6.99 8.74
C GLY A 39 -5.03 -6.63 9.19
N MET A 40 -5.50 -7.19 10.30
CA MET A 40 -6.81 -6.85 10.89
C MET A 40 -6.88 -5.39 11.36
N VAL A 41 -5.79 -4.86 11.95
CA VAL A 41 -5.75 -3.45 12.35
C VAL A 41 -5.82 -2.53 11.13
N VAL A 42 -5.08 -2.84 10.06
CA VAL A 42 -5.15 -2.07 8.80
C VAL A 42 -6.56 -2.10 8.21
N LEU A 43 -7.23 -3.25 8.18
CA LEU A 43 -8.61 -3.36 7.73
C LEU A 43 -9.58 -2.54 8.59
N ALA A 44 -9.41 -2.56 9.91
CA ALA A 44 -10.23 -1.76 10.83
C ALA A 44 -10.05 -0.26 10.60
N LEU A 45 -8.81 0.20 10.37
CA LEU A 45 -8.51 1.60 10.04
C LEU A 45 -9.15 2.02 8.71
N ILE A 46 -9.06 1.17 7.67
CA ILE A 46 -9.71 1.41 6.38
C ILE A 46 -11.24 1.53 6.55
N SER A 47 -11.87 0.61 7.29
CA SER A 47 -13.31 0.67 7.58
C SER A 47 -13.68 1.97 8.28
N ARG A 48 -12.90 2.37 9.28
CA ARG A 48 -13.16 3.60 10.04
C ARG A 48 -13.02 4.87 9.19
N LEU A 49 -12.07 4.89 8.26
CA LEU A 49 -11.92 5.98 7.30
C LEU A 49 -13.09 6.04 6.33
N LEU A 50 -13.57 4.88 5.84
CA LEU A 50 -14.74 4.81 4.98
C LEU A 50 -16.01 5.32 5.67
N GLU A 51 -16.19 5.01 6.95
CA GLU A 51 -17.28 5.56 7.78
C GLU A 51 -17.15 7.08 7.96
N ALA A 52 -15.95 7.58 8.26
CA ALA A 52 -15.71 9.02 8.42
C ALA A 52 -16.01 9.83 7.14
N MET A 53 -15.96 9.18 5.98
CA MET A 53 -16.29 9.76 4.67
C MET A 53 -17.72 9.44 4.20
N GLU A 54 -18.59 8.89 5.06
CA GLU A 54 -19.95 8.50 4.68
C GLU A 54 -20.75 9.65 4.04
N SER A 55 -20.61 10.87 4.57
CA SER A 55 -21.28 12.07 4.07
C SER A 55 -20.58 12.71 2.85
N GLN A 56 -19.48 12.13 2.37
CA GLN A 56 -18.61 12.70 1.33
C GLN A 56 -18.41 11.69 0.17
N PRO A 57 -19.39 11.58 -0.75
CA PRO A 57 -19.41 10.51 -1.76
C PRO A 57 -18.22 10.56 -2.73
N GLU A 58 -17.79 11.76 -3.12
CA GLU A 58 -16.66 12.00 -4.02
C GLU A 58 -15.32 11.59 -3.38
N PRO A 59 -14.91 12.12 -2.20
CA PRO A 59 -13.72 11.65 -1.49
C PRO A 59 -13.72 10.15 -1.18
N ARG A 60 -14.87 9.60 -0.79
CA ARG A 60 -15.02 8.17 -0.51
C ARG A 60 -14.74 7.32 -1.75
N ARG A 61 -15.30 7.70 -2.90
CA ARG A 61 -15.07 7.00 -4.17
C ARG A 61 -13.60 7.08 -4.58
N TYR A 62 -12.98 8.26 -4.45
CA TYR A 62 -11.57 8.44 -4.74
C TYR A 62 -10.69 7.54 -3.86
N PHE A 63 -10.93 7.50 -2.55
CA PHE A 63 -10.21 6.64 -1.61
C PHE A 63 -10.31 5.16 -1.98
N ILE A 64 -11.52 4.67 -2.31
CA ILE A 64 -11.72 3.27 -2.72
C ILE A 64 -10.93 2.94 -3.98
N LEU A 65 -10.96 3.81 -5.00
CA LEU A 65 -10.22 3.61 -6.25
C LEU A 65 -8.71 3.60 -6.01
N THR A 66 -8.21 4.51 -5.17
CA THR A 66 -6.79 4.55 -4.79
C THR A 66 -6.37 3.29 -4.04
N LEU A 67 -7.21 2.80 -3.12
CA LEU A 67 -6.94 1.55 -2.38
C LEU A 67 -6.88 0.34 -3.33
N ILE A 68 -7.84 0.21 -4.26
CA ILE A 68 -7.83 -0.85 -5.28
C ILE A 68 -6.55 -0.78 -6.10
N ASN A 69 -6.14 0.42 -6.51
CA ASN A 69 -4.92 0.59 -7.29
C ASN A 69 -3.67 0.16 -6.51
N VAL A 70 -3.56 0.52 -5.22
CA VAL A 70 -2.45 0.09 -4.35
C VAL A 70 -2.40 -1.43 -4.24
N ILE A 71 -3.55 -2.08 -3.97
CA ILE A 71 -3.64 -3.54 -3.85
C ILE A 71 -3.24 -4.20 -5.17
N ASN A 72 -3.78 -3.72 -6.30
CA ASN A 72 -3.46 -4.28 -7.60
C ASN A 72 -1.97 -4.15 -7.91
N ASN A 73 -1.35 -2.99 -7.66
CA ASN A 73 0.08 -2.80 -7.89
C ASN A 73 0.93 -3.70 -6.99
N TYR A 74 0.54 -3.88 -5.72
CA TYR A 74 1.23 -4.78 -4.81
C TYR A 74 1.14 -6.24 -5.30
N LEU A 75 -0.06 -6.70 -5.66
CA LEU A 75 -0.27 -8.05 -6.20
C LEU A 75 0.44 -8.27 -7.55
N LEU A 76 0.50 -7.24 -8.40
CA LEU A 76 1.23 -7.26 -9.66
C LEU A 76 2.75 -7.31 -9.44
N GLN A 77 3.27 -6.64 -8.41
CA GLN A 77 4.69 -6.74 -8.02
C GLN A 77 5.03 -8.13 -7.50
N GLU A 78 4.20 -8.71 -6.63
CA GLU A 78 4.38 -10.10 -6.18
C GLU A 78 4.25 -11.10 -7.33
N ALA A 79 3.35 -10.86 -8.30
CA ALA A 79 3.22 -11.69 -9.49
C ALA A 79 4.35 -11.48 -10.52
N GLY A 80 5.07 -10.36 -10.44
CA GLY A 80 6.20 -9.99 -11.29
C GLY A 80 7.54 -10.59 -10.85
N GLU A 81 7.63 -11.11 -9.63
CA GLU A 81 8.75 -11.93 -9.12
C GLU A 81 8.51 -13.43 -9.39
N ALA A 82 7.92 -13.77 -10.53
CA ALA A 82 8.14 -15.11 -11.08
C ALA A 82 9.65 -15.23 -11.36
N PRO A 83 10.32 -16.33 -10.95
CA PRO A 83 11.75 -16.49 -11.16
C PRO A 83 12.04 -16.29 -12.65
N GLN A 84 13.06 -15.47 -12.92
CA GLN A 84 13.64 -15.35 -14.24
C GLN A 84 13.98 -16.76 -14.74
N SER A 85 13.10 -17.35 -15.55
CA SER A 85 13.46 -18.50 -16.37
C SER A 85 14.58 -18.01 -17.29
N CYS A 86 15.77 -18.53 -17.04
CA CYS A 86 17.04 -18.12 -17.62
C CYS A 86 16.96 -17.81 -19.12
N PRO A 87 17.57 -16.72 -19.60
CA PRO A 87 17.74 -16.52 -21.02
C PRO A 87 18.91 -17.36 -21.52
N GLY A 88 18.59 -18.41 -22.29
CA GLY A 88 19.49 -18.93 -23.33
C GLY A 88 20.48 -20.04 -22.95
N GLY A 89 20.41 -21.11 -23.75
CA GLY A 89 21.60 -21.82 -24.24
C GLY A 89 22.01 -23.08 -23.47
N THR A 90 21.66 -24.24 -24.02
CA THR A 90 22.63 -25.17 -24.63
C THR A 90 21.90 -26.31 -25.33
N CYS A 91 22.08 -26.39 -26.65
CA CYS A 91 21.95 -27.62 -27.43
C CYS A 91 22.94 -28.68 -26.90
N GLY A 92 22.53 -29.96 -26.93
CA GLY A 92 23.38 -31.15 -26.74
C GLY A 92 23.76 -31.45 -25.28
N PRO A 93 23.93 -32.74 -24.91
CA PRO A 93 24.95 -33.57 -25.54
C PRO A 93 24.55 -35.05 -25.83
N GLU A 94 25.33 -35.63 -26.75
CA GLU A 94 25.55 -37.06 -27.12
C GLU A 94 24.39 -37.89 -27.71
#